data_AF-A0A7R9MSK1-F1
#
_entry.id   AF-A0A7R9MSK1-F1
#
_cell.length_a   1.000
_cell.length_b   1.000
_cell.length_c   1.000
_cell.angle_alpha   90.00
_cell.angle_beta   90.00
_cell.angle_gamma   90.00
#
_symmetry.space_group_name_H-M   'P 1'
#
loop_
_entity.id
_entity.type
_entity.pdbx_description
1 polymer ?
#
loop_
_entity_poly.entity_id
_entity_poly.type
_entity_poly.pdbx_seq_one_letter_code
_entity_poly.pdbx_strand_id
1 'polypeptide(L)'
;NTIAYLKKYKFDGLDIDWEYPVCWSGDCSKGPKSDKPNFGKLLTELKAAFIKESPNLSLSAAIPSGYAGGPADQAYDIPAMAAALDYLAVMTYDMAGVWDKKTGHHSTYQGCISGSKYYVDKGM
;
A
#
# COMPACT_ATOMS: atom_id res chain seq x y z
N ASN A 1 -9.68 -18.45 4.28
CA ASN A 1 -9.48 -18.65 2.83
C ASN A 1 -8.02 -18.35 2.43
N THR A 2 -7.50 -17.16 2.74
CA THR A 2 -6.13 -16.73 2.38
C THR A 2 -5.00 -17.68 2.83
N ILE A 3 -4.87 -17.99 4.13
CA ILE A 3 -3.79 -18.86 4.63
C ILE A 3 -3.82 -20.25 3.96
N ALA A 4 -5.01 -20.81 3.77
CA ALA A 4 -5.17 -22.10 3.09
C ALA A 4 -4.70 -22.03 1.62
N TYR A 5 -4.99 -20.92 0.93
CA TYR A 5 -4.51 -20.68 -0.43
C TYR A 5 -2.99 -20.58 -0.48
N LEU A 6 -2.39 -19.76 0.40
CA LEU A 6 -0.94 -19.58 0.47
C LEU A 6 -0.22 -20.90 0.74
N LYS A 7 -0.73 -21.71 1.69
CA LYS A 7 -0.20 -23.05 1.98
C LYS A 7 -0.34 -24.01 0.79
N LYS A 8 -1.51 -24.04 0.14
CA LYS A 8 -1.79 -24.93 -0.99
C LYS A 8 -0.78 -24.73 -2.13
N TYR A 9 -0.45 -23.48 -2.41
CA TYR A 9 0.44 -23.11 -3.52
C TYR A 9 1.87 -22.81 -3.08
N LYS A 10 2.20 -23.02 -1.79
CA LYS A 10 3.54 -22.85 -1.22
C LYS A 10 4.09 -21.42 -1.42
N PHE A 11 3.25 -20.42 -1.24
CA PHE A 11 3.69 -19.02 -1.19
C PHE A 11 4.33 -18.69 0.16
N ASP A 12 5.29 -17.79 0.14
CA ASP A 12 6.00 -17.30 1.33
C ASP A 12 5.34 -16.06 1.96
N GLY A 13 4.24 -15.58 1.40
CA GLY A 13 3.54 -14.40 1.92
C GLY A 13 2.40 -13.91 1.05
N LEU A 14 1.84 -12.78 1.45
CA LEU A 14 0.80 -12.05 0.74
C LEU A 14 1.25 -10.59 0.56
N ASP A 15 1.20 -10.10 -0.67
CA ASP A 15 1.26 -8.67 -0.96
C ASP A 15 -0.16 -8.18 -1.29
N ILE A 16 -0.60 -7.09 -0.66
CA ILE A 16 -1.90 -6.48 -0.92
C ILE A 16 -1.72 -5.26 -1.80
N ASP A 17 -2.32 -5.33 -2.99
CA ASP A 17 -2.36 -4.24 -3.95
C ASP A 17 -3.81 -3.75 -4.12
N TRP A 18 -4.24 -2.90 -3.18
CA TRP A 18 -5.53 -2.20 -3.29
C TRP A 18 -5.26 -0.77 -3.75
N GLU A 19 -5.74 -0.43 -4.96
CA GLU A 19 -5.56 0.87 -5.60
C GLU A 19 -6.82 1.77 -5.65
N TYR A 20 -7.00 2.72 -4.74
CA TYR A 20 -6.47 2.79 -3.38
C TYR A 20 -7.67 2.82 -2.42
N PRO A 21 -7.56 2.40 -1.15
CA PRO A 21 -8.60 2.62 -0.15
C PRO A 21 -9.07 4.08 -0.20
N VAL A 22 -10.39 4.35 -0.20
CA VAL A 22 -10.99 5.71 -0.42
C VAL A 22 -10.80 6.24 -1.86
N CYS A 23 -9.62 6.11 -2.45
CA CYS A 23 -9.26 6.65 -3.77
C CYS A 23 -9.27 5.60 -4.87
N TRP A 24 -10.44 5.02 -5.14
CA TRP A 24 -10.59 3.95 -6.14
C TRP A 24 -10.15 4.43 -7.52
N SER A 25 -9.14 3.75 -8.09
CA SER A 25 -8.48 4.14 -9.35
C SER A 25 -7.98 5.59 -9.34
N GLY A 26 -7.43 6.05 -8.22
CA GLY A 26 -6.86 7.39 -8.04
C GLY A 26 -7.88 8.50 -7.73
N ASP A 27 -9.18 8.19 -7.73
CA ASP A 27 -10.25 9.17 -7.46
C ASP A 27 -10.78 9.04 -6.03
N CYS A 28 -10.32 9.94 -5.15
CA CYS A 28 -10.69 9.99 -3.73
C CYS A 28 -12.15 10.36 -3.44
N SER A 29 -12.96 10.63 -4.46
CA SER A 29 -14.40 10.84 -4.31
C SER A 29 -15.23 9.55 -4.42
N LYS A 30 -14.63 8.45 -4.90
CA LYS A 30 -15.36 7.22 -5.25
C LYS A 30 -15.46 6.20 -4.12
N GLY A 31 -14.43 6.07 -3.29
CA GLY A 31 -14.42 5.11 -2.18
C GLY A 31 -14.96 5.71 -0.89
N PRO A 32 -15.58 4.92 -0.01
CA PRO A 32 -16.05 5.41 1.27
C PRO A 32 -14.88 5.69 2.22
N LYS A 33 -14.98 6.76 3.03
CA LYS A 33 -13.96 7.12 4.04
C LYS A 33 -13.66 6.01 5.05
N SER A 34 -14.57 5.06 5.22
CA SER A 34 -14.37 3.87 6.06
C SER A 34 -13.26 2.96 5.56
N ASP A 35 -12.88 3.03 4.28
CA ASP A 35 -11.81 2.20 3.71
C ASP A 35 -10.49 2.40 4.44
N LYS A 36 -10.10 3.63 4.77
CA LYS A 36 -8.84 3.92 5.48
C LYS A 36 -8.69 3.16 6.81
N PRO A 37 -9.60 3.33 7.80
CA PRO A 37 -9.50 2.58 9.05
C PRO A 37 -9.75 1.07 8.86
N ASN A 38 -10.57 0.66 7.88
CA ASN A 38 -10.83 -0.76 7.63
C ASN A 38 -9.65 -1.47 6.98
N PHE A 39 -8.87 -0.79 6.13
CA PHE A 39 -7.65 -1.34 5.57
C PHE A 39 -6.62 -1.61 6.68
N GLY A 40 -6.42 -0.67 7.61
CA GLY A 40 -5.57 -0.90 8.79
C GLY A 40 -6.03 -2.10 9.65
N LYS A 41 -7.34 -2.24 9.87
CA LYS A 41 -7.92 -3.41 10.55
C LYS A 41 -7.68 -4.72 9.80
N LEU A 42 -7.90 -4.73 8.49
CA LEU A 42 -7.64 -5.89 7.63
C LEU A 42 -6.18 -6.37 7.77
N LEU A 43 -5.22 -5.44 7.70
CA LEU A 43 -3.80 -5.77 7.86
C LEU A 43 -3.48 -6.33 9.26
N THR A 44 -4.07 -5.73 10.30
CA THR A 44 -3.91 -6.18 11.68
C THR A 44 -4.44 -7.60 11.86
N GLU A 45 -5.64 -7.88 11.34
CA GLU A 45 -6.27 -9.21 11.40
C GLU A 45 -5.49 -10.26 10.60
N LEU A 46 -4.99 -9.90 9.41
CA LEU A 46 -4.14 -10.78 8.60
C LEU A 46 -2.83 -11.11 9.31
N LYS A 47 -2.12 -10.12 9.85
CA LYS A 47 -0.86 -10.35 10.58
C LYS A 47 -1.08 -11.21 11.82
N ALA A 48 -2.15 -10.96 12.59
CA ALA A 48 -2.51 -11.78 13.74
C ALA A 48 -2.81 -13.24 13.35
N ALA A 49 -3.54 -13.46 12.25
CA ALA A 49 -3.81 -14.80 11.74
C ALA A 49 -2.53 -15.51 11.25
N PHE A 50 -1.62 -14.78 10.59
CA PHE A 50 -0.33 -15.32 10.14
C PHE A 50 0.52 -15.74 11.34
N ILE A 51 0.67 -14.89 12.35
CA ILE A 51 1.39 -15.22 13.59
C ILE A 51 0.83 -16.49 14.24
N LYS A 52 -0.50 -16.64 14.28
CA LYS A 52 -1.17 -17.78 14.91
C LYS A 52 -1.02 -19.08 14.13
N GLU A 53 -1.16 -19.06 12.81
CA GLU A 53 -1.34 -20.27 12.01
C GLU A 53 -0.19 -20.59 11.05
N SER A 54 0.66 -19.60 10.74
CA SER A 54 1.73 -19.66 9.73
C SER A 54 2.76 -18.53 9.93
N PRO A 55 3.52 -18.53 11.04
CA PRO A 55 4.34 -17.39 11.45
C PRO A 55 5.46 -17.01 10.47
N ASN A 56 5.77 -17.87 9.50
CA ASN A 56 6.77 -17.62 8.46
C ASN A 56 6.21 -16.89 7.23
N LEU A 57 4.90 -16.66 7.14
CA LEU A 57 4.32 -15.90 6.03
C LEU A 57 4.61 -14.41 6.21
N SER A 58 5.15 -13.78 5.16
CA SER A 58 5.29 -12.33 5.08
C SER A 58 3.99 -11.66 4.65
N LEU A 59 3.80 -10.41 5.09
CA LEU A 59 2.69 -9.56 4.70
C LEU A 59 3.24 -8.21 4.25
N SER A 60 2.95 -7.81 3.02
CA SER A 60 3.34 -6.52 2.45
C SER A 60 2.16 -5.85 1.76
N ALA A 61 2.36 -4.60 1.35
CA ALA A 61 1.40 -3.91 0.50
C ALA A 61 2.11 -3.04 -0.55
N ALA A 62 1.57 -3.05 -1.76
CA ALA A 62 1.88 -2.07 -2.79
C ALA A 62 1.12 -0.77 -2.51
N ILE A 63 1.82 0.36 -2.55
CA ILE A 63 1.26 1.68 -2.22
C ILE A 63 1.76 2.74 -3.22
N PRO A 64 1.00 3.81 -3.49
CA PRO A 64 1.39 4.82 -4.45
C PRO A 64 2.64 5.58 -3.98
N SER A 65 3.36 6.19 -4.93
CA SER A 65 4.37 7.20 -4.60
C SER A 65 3.75 8.32 -3.73
N GLY A 66 4.35 8.58 -2.57
CA GLY A 66 3.80 9.50 -1.58
C GLY A 66 4.09 10.98 -1.87
N TYR A 67 3.09 11.84 -1.69
CA TYR A 67 3.26 13.29 -1.70
C TYR A 67 2.12 13.96 -0.90
N ALA A 68 2.37 15.17 -0.39
CA ALA A 68 1.37 15.90 0.38
C ALA A 68 0.15 16.27 -0.47
N GLY A 69 -1.05 15.99 0.05
CA GLY A 69 -2.31 16.14 -0.66
C GLY A 69 -2.63 15.01 -1.64
N GLY A 70 -1.77 13.99 -1.74
CA GLY A 70 -1.97 12.83 -2.61
C GLY A 70 -2.89 11.75 -2.04
N PRO A 71 -3.16 10.67 -2.79
CA PRO A 71 -4.04 9.58 -2.37
C PRO A 71 -3.65 8.99 -1.01
N ALA A 72 -2.35 8.89 -0.71
CA ALA A 72 -1.85 8.29 0.52
C ALA A 72 -2.34 8.98 1.80
N ASP A 73 -2.57 10.31 1.77
CA ASP A 73 -3.11 11.04 2.93
C ASP A 73 -4.54 10.58 3.29
N GLN A 74 -5.32 10.19 2.28
CA GLN A 74 -6.73 9.79 2.43
C GLN A 74 -6.90 8.28 2.56
N ALA A 75 -6.01 7.49 1.95
CA ALA A 75 -6.14 6.04 1.84
C ALA A 75 -5.58 5.29 3.05
N TYR A 76 -4.50 5.78 3.67
CA TYR A 76 -3.69 4.96 4.55
C TYR A 76 -3.55 5.51 5.97
N ASP A 77 -3.71 4.61 6.94
CA ASP A 77 -3.24 4.80 8.33
C ASP A 77 -1.83 4.22 8.42
N ILE A 78 -0.83 5.06 8.15
CA ILE A 78 0.58 4.65 8.02
C ILE A 78 1.10 4.00 9.32
N PRO A 79 0.86 4.54 10.53
CA PRO A 79 1.24 3.85 11.77
C PRO A 79 0.63 2.46 11.92
N ALA A 80 -0.66 2.28 11.59
CA ALA A 80 -1.29 0.97 11.65
C ALA A 80 -0.70 -0.01 10.63
N MET A 81 -0.37 0.47 9.43
CA MET A 81 0.31 -0.33 8.40
C MET A 81 1.72 -0.74 8.85
N ALA A 82 2.51 0.19 9.40
CA ALA A 82 3.86 -0.06 9.91
C ALA A 82 3.88 -1.14 11.00
N ALA A 83 2.85 -1.19 11.84
CA ALA A 83 2.74 -2.19 12.90
C ALA A 83 2.40 -3.61 12.38
N ALA A 84 1.81 -3.73 11.19
CA ALA A 84 1.31 -4.99 10.65
C ALA A 84 2.16 -5.57 9.52
N LEU A 85 2.72 -4.72 8.66
CA LEU A 85 3.42 -5.10 7.44
C LEU A 85 4.91 -5.35 7.71
N ASP A 86 5.48 -6.31 6.98
CA ASP A 86 6.92 -6.58 7.01
C ASP A 86 7.71 -5.58 6.14
N TYR A 87 7.11 -5.08 5.06
CA TYR A 87 7.62 -3.98 4.24
C TYR A 87 6.53 -3.34 3.38
N LEU A 88 6.83 -2.16 2.84
CA LEU A 88 6.02 -1.46 1.84
C LEU A 88 6.69 -1.50 0.48
N ALA A 89 5.94 -1.89 -0.55
CA ALA A 89 6.37 -1.77 -1.94
C ALA A 89 5.86 -0.43 -2.51
N VAL A 90 6.66 0.62 -2.36
CA VAL A 90 6.28 1.96 -2.88
C VAL A 90 6.38 1.97 -4.41
N MET A 91 5.25 2.17 -5.07
CA MET A 91 5.11 2.27 -6.52
C MET A 91 5.64 3.61 -7.02
N THR A 92 6.97 3.71 -7.06
CA THR A 92 7.72 4.90 -7.49
C THR A 92 7.77 5.01 -9.03
N TYR A 93 6.63 4.81 -9.67
CA TYR A 93 6.39 4.89 -11.10
C TYR A 93 5.02 5.54 -11.35
N ASP A 94 4.62 5.64 -12.63
CA ASP A 94 3.38 6.27 -13.09
C ASP A 94 3.15 7.71 -12.60
N MET A 95 4.25 8.45 -12.45
CA MET A 95 4.23 9.87 -12.06
C MET A 95 3.90 10.79 -13.24
N ALA A 96 4.04 10.30 -14.47
CA ALA A 96 3.69 10.99 -15.69
C ALA A 96 3.13 9.98 -16.69
N GLY A 97 2.10 10.35 -17.44
CA GLY A 97 1.42 9.41 -18.34
C GLY A 97 0.50 10.07 -19.36
N VAL A 98 -0.37 9.26 -19.96
CA VAL A 98 -1.30 9.71 -21.02
C VAL A 98 -2.33 10.76 -20.54
N TRP A 99 -2.50 10.89 -19.23
CA TRP A 99 -3.37 11.89 -18.60
C TRP A 99 -2.75 13.29 -18.55
N ASP A 100 -1.44 13.41 -18.80
CA ASP A 100 -0.74 14.70 -18.76
C ASP A 100 -0.76 15.40 -20.12
N LYS A 101 -0.76 16.74 -20.07
CA LYS A 101 -0.66 17.59 -21.28
C LYS A 101 0.77 17.71 -21.82
N LYS A 102 1.76 17.19 -21.10
CA LYS A 102 3.18 17.25 -21.44
C LYS A 102 3.82 15.91 -21.13
N THR A 103 4.71 15.45 -22.01
CA THR A 103 5.52 14.26 -21.74
C THR A 103 6.45 14.50 -20.56
N GLY A 104 6.64 13.47 -19.75
CA GLY A 104 7.59 13.45 -18.64
C GLY A 104 8.09 12.03 -18.38
N HIS A 105 9.11 11.91 -17.55
CA HIS A 105 9.55 10.60 -17.08
C HIS A 105 8.54 10.07 -16.05
N HIS A 106 7.98 8.88 -16.30
CA HIS A 106 7.04 8.26 -15.36
C HIS A 106 7.70 7.76 -14.06
N SER A 107 9.03 7.67 -14.01
CA SER A 107 9.81 7.26 -12.84
C SER A 107 11.13 8.06 -12.78
N THR A 108 11.05 9.33 -12.35
CA THR A 108 12.27 10.13 -12.15
C THR A 108 12.98 9.71 -10.88
N TYR A 109 14.32 9.68 -10.87
CA TYR A 109 15.09 9.40 -9.64
C TYR A 109 14.64 10.27 -8.45
N GLN A 110 14.46 11.57 -8.65
CA GLN A 110 13.99 12.48 -7.60
C GLN A 110 12.56 12.18 -7.15
N GLY A 111 11.69 11.80 -8.08
CA GLY A 111 10.34 11.33 -7.78
C GLY A 111 10.35 10.07 -6.93
N CYS A 112 11.22 9.11 -7.24
CA CYS A 112 11.35 7.88 -6.45
C CYS A 112 11.83 8.17 -5.02
N ILE A 113 12.85 9.02 -4.88
CA ILE A 113 13.38 9.39 -3.56
C ILE A 113 12.33 10.13 -2.73
N SER A 114 11.66 11.13 -3.30
CA SER A 114 10.63 11.90 -2.60
C SER A 114 9.40 11.06 -2.24
N GLY A 115 8.96 10.22 -3.18
CA GLY A 115 7.85 9.30 -3.02
C GLY A 115 8.02 8.32 -1.87
N SER A 116 9.22 7.72 -1.76
CA SER A 116 9.55 6.81 -0.66
C SER A 116 9.77 7.56 0.66
N LYS A 117 10.44 8.72 0.62
CA LYS A 117 10.72 9.53 1.82
C LYS A 117 9.44 10.00 2.52
N TYR A 118 8.36 10.24 1.78
CA TYR A 118 7.06 10.59 2.36
C TYR A 118 6.59 9.58 3.43
N TYR A 119 6.81 8.28 3.22
CA TYR A 119 6.40 7.24 4.18
C TYR A 119 7.36 7.15 5.37
N VAL A 120 8.66 7.22 5.12
CA VAL A 120 9.69 7.24 6.18
C VAL A 120 9.46 8.40 7.14
N ASP A 121 9.15 9.59 6.61
CA ASP A 121 8.89 10.79 7.43
C ASP A 121 7.60 10.67 8.27
N LYS A 122 6.75 9.68 7.98
CA LYS A 122 5.50 9.38 8.70
C LYS A 122 5.57 8.15 9.60
N GLY A 123 6.78 7.63 9.84
CA GLY A 123 7.04 6.58 10.83
C GLY A 123 6.99 5.15 10.29
N MET A 124 7.21 4.97 8.98
CA MET A 124 7.61 3.68 8.40
C MET A 124 9.11 3.46 8.49
#